data_AF-A0A4R0E7B4-F1
#
_entry.id   AF-A0A4R0E7B4-F1
#
_cell.length_a   1.000
_cell.length_b   1.000
_cell.length_c   1.000
_cell.angle_alpha   90.00
_cell.angle_beta   90.00
_cell.angle_gamma   90.00
#
_symmetry.space_group_name_H-M   'P 1'
#
loop_
_entity.id
_entity.type
_entity.pdbx_description
1 polymer ?
#
loop_
_entity_poly.entity_id
_entity_poly.type
_entity_poly.pdbx_seq_one_letter_code
_entity_poly.pdbx_strand_id
1 'polypeptide(L)' 'MLDKILNHKVVLFWSIFTLIIASIITTLSSESTLSDSLSITFTIFAGFALFFTAAMWLEDLVREICNP' A
#
# COMPACT_ATOMS: atom_id res chain seq x y z
N MET A 1 0.23 1.33 -23.92
CA MET A 1 -0.88 1.53 -22.95
C MET A 1 -0.57 0.82 -21.63
N LEU A 2 0.04 -0.37 -21.67
CA LEU A 2 0.55 -1.15 -20.53
C LEU A 2 1.51 -0.37 -19.61
N ASP A 3 2.50 0.35 -20.17
CA ASP A 3 3.43 1.20 -19.39
C ASP A 3 2.73 2.23 -18.51
N LYS A 4 1.67 2.86 -19.02
CA LYS A 4 0.96 3.91 -18.29
C LYS A 4 0.18 3.33 -17.10
N ILE A 5 -0.27 2.08 -17.22
CA ILE A 5 -0.97 1.32 -16.17
C ILE A 5 0.03 0.77 -15.15
N LEU A 6 1.18 0.26 -15.59
CA LEU A 6 2.23 -0.26 -14.71
C LEU A 6 2.79 0.85 -13.82
N ASN A 7 3.08 2.03 -14.41
CA ASN A 7 3.50 3.21 -13.65
C ASN A 7 2.41 3.68 -12.69
N HIS A 8 1.13 3.60 -13.06
CA HIS A 8 0.03 3.97 -12.17
C HIS A 8 -0.10 3.03 -10.97
N LYS A 9 0.04 1.72 -11.17
CA LYS A 9 0.04 0.71 -10.09
C LYS A 9 1.23 0.92 -9.14
N VAL A 10 2.42 1.19 -9.68
CA VAL A 10 3.64 1.46 -8.88
C VAL A 10 3.49 2.76 -8.08
N VAL A 11 2.93 3.82 -8.66
CA VAL A 11 2.66 5.08 -7.97
C VAL A 11 1.62 4.90 -6.87
N LEU A 12 0.57 4.10 -7.10
CA LEU A 12 -0.43 3.77 -6.08
C LEU A 12 0.19 2.97 -4.92
N PHE A 13 1.03 1.98 -5.22
CA PHE A 13 1.76 1.23 -4.20
C PHE A 13 2.62 2.16 -3.33
N TRP A 14 3.41 3.03 -3.95
CA TRP A 14 4.24 4.00 -3.24
C TRP A 14 3.43 5.02 -2.45
N SER A 15 2.29 5.47 -2.98
CA SER A 15 1.35 6.36 -2.28
C SER A 15 0.79 5.70 -1.01
N ILE A 16 0.35 4.45 -1.07
CA ILE A 16 -0.19 3.75 0.09
C ILE A 16 0.93 3.48 1.10
N PHE A 17 2.12 3.13 0.62
CA PHE A 17 3.29 2.88 1.47
C PHE A 17 3.73 4.12 2.25
N THR A 18 3.84 5.29 1.59
CA THR A 18 4.17 6.55 2.29
C THR A 18 3.10 6.96 3.28
N LEU A 19 1.81 6.71 2.97
CA LEU A 19 0.69 6.95 3.86
C LEU A 19 0.79 6.10 5.15
N ILE A 20 1.16 4.82 5.02
CA ILE A 20 1.37 3.92 6.17
C ILE A 20 2.53 4.40 7.02
N ILE A 21 3.67 4.76 6.41
CA ILE A 21 4.83 5.28 7.14
C ILE A 21 4.46 6.55 7.92
N ALA A 22 3.74 7.48 7.28
CA ALA A 22 3.27 8.69 7.92
C ALA A 22 2.34 8.37 9.12
N SER A 23 1.41 7.43 8.95
CA SER A 23 0.51 6.97 10.02
C SER A 23 1.30 6.40 11.22
N ILE A 24 2.29 5.56 10.97
CA ILE A 24 3.16 4.96 12.00
C ILE A 24 3.95 6.03 12.74
N ILE A 25 4.51 7.01 12.02
CA ILE A 25 5.24 8.13 12.63
C ILE A 25 4.31 8.97 13.52
N THR A 26 3.09 9.28 13.06
CA THR A 26 2.13 10.02 13.88
C THR A 26 1.67 9.25 15.11
N THR A 27 1.56 7.92 15.04
CA THR A 27 1.29 7.08 16.23
C THR A 27 2.45 7.07 17.20
N LEU A 28 3.69 6.93 16.73
CA LEU A 28 4.88 6.97 17.59
C LEU A 28 5.11 8.34 18.25
N SER A 29 4.65 9.42 17.59
CA SER A 29 4.88 10.80 18.05
C SER A 29 3.68 11.43 18.77
N SER A 30 2.51 10.80 18.80
CA SER A 30 1.30 11.33 19.43
C SER A 30 1.02 10.61 20.75
N GLU A 31 0.94 11.34 21.86
CA GLU A 31 0.56 10.79 23.18
C GLU A 31 -0.97 10.72 23.38
N SER A 32 -1.76 10.64 22.29
CA SER A 32 -3.22 10.69 22.37
C SER A 32 -3.87 9.37 21.92
N THR A 33 -4.59 8.73 22.86
CA THR A 33 -5.22 7.41 22.67
C THR A 33 -6.24 7.36 21.53
N LEU A 34 -6.82 8.50 21.15
CA LEU A 34 -7.74 8.64 20.03
C LEU A 34 -7.02 8.68 18.67
N SER A 35 -5.83 9.27 18.61
CA SER A 35 -4.97 9.26 17.42
C SER A 35 -4.39 7.87 17.18
N ASP A 36 -4.01 7.17 18.26
CA ASP A 36 -3.45 5.82 18.17
C ASP A 36 -4.44 4.81 17.62
N SER A 37 -5.66 4.80 18.18
CA SER A 37 -6.70 3.87 17.73
C SER A 37 -7.12 4.10 16.28
N LEU A 38 -7.30 5.36 15.85
CA LEU A 38 -7.60 5.70 14.45
C LEU A 38 -6.47 5.31 13.51
N SER A 39 -5.23 5.64 13.86
CA SER A 39 -4.05 5.31 13.05
C SER A 39 -3.84 3.80 12.92
N ILE A 40 -4.06 3.02 13.98
CA ILE A 40 -3.97 1.56 13.93
C ILE A 40 -5.01 0.98 12.96
N THR A 41 -6.28 1.37 13.05
CA THR A 41 -7.31 0.92 12.11
C THR A 41 -6.99 1.30 10.67
N PHE A 42 -6.50 2.52 10.44
CA PHE A 42 -6.15 3.00 9.11
C PHE A 42 -4.94 2.28 8.54
N THR A 43 -3.94 1.98 9.37
CA THR A 43 -2.75 1.21 9.01
C THR A 43 -3.11 -0.24 8.64
N ILE A 44 -4.03 -0.88 9.37
CA ILE A 44 -4.50 -2.24 9.05
C ILE A 44 -5.21 -2.25 7.69
N PHE A 45 -6.11 -1.30 7.45
CA PHE A 45 -6.85 -1.21 6.19
C PHE A 45 -5.92 -0.91 5.01
N ALA A 46 -4.98 0.02 5.18
CA ALA A 46 -3.95 0.32 4.19
C ALA A 46 -3.04 -0.89 3.93
N GLY A 47 -2.71 -1.66 4.96
CA GLY A 47 -1.95 -2.92 4.85
C GLY A 47 -2.65 -3.96 3.97
N PHE A 48 -3.95 -4.16 4.15
CA PHE A 48 -4.74 -5.04 3.27
C PHE A 48 -4.75 -4.54 1.83
N ALA A 49 -4.95 -3.23 1.60
CA ALA A 49 -4.90 -2.66 0.26
C ALA A 49 -3.54 -2.87 -0.41
N LEU A 50 -2.45 -2.73 0.35
CA LEU A 50 -1.09 -3.00 -0.11
C LEU A 50 -0.88 -4.47 -0.47
N PHE A 51 -1.37 -5.39 0.37
CA PHE A 51 -1.30 -6.83 0.13
C PHE A 51 -2.00 -7.24 -1.17
N PHE A 52 -3.23 -6.76 -1.40
CA PHE A 52 -3.95 -7.02 -2.64
C PHE A 52 -3.25 -6.40 -3.86
N THR A 53 -2.70 -5.19 -3.72
CA THR A 53 -1.94 -4.54 -4.80
C THR A 53 -0.69 -5.33 -5.15
N ALA A 54 0.04 -5.84 -4.15
CA ALA A 54 1.22 -6.68 -4.34
C ALA A 54 0.85 -8.05 -4.97
N ALA A 55 -0.23 -8.68 -4.53
CA ALA A 55 -0.71 -9.94 -5.10
C ALA A 55 -1.12 -9.78 -6.57
N MET A 56 -1.83 -8.70 -6.93
CA MET A 56 -2.15 -8.39 -8.32
C MET A 56 -0.89 -8.14 -9.16
N TRP A 57 0.13 -7.48 -8.59
CA TRP A 57 1.39 -7.26 -9.28
C TRP A 57 2.18 -8.55 -9.51
N LEU A 58 2.13 -9.48 -8.55
CA LEU A 58 2.73 -10.80 -8.67
C LEU A 58 2.02 -11.65 -9.73
N GLU A 59 0.68 -11.62 -9.77
CA GLU A 59 -0.13 -12.27 -10.82
C GLU A 59 0.23 -11.74 -12.21
N ASP A 60 0.33 -10.42 -12.39
CA ASP A 60 0.75 -9.80 -13.66
C ASP A 60 2.15 -10.29 -14.08
N LEU A 61 3.12 -10.32 -13.16
CA LEU A 61 4.48 -10.82 -13.44
C LEU A 61 4.50 -12.31 -13.78
N VAL A 62 3.77 -13.15 -13.05
CA VAL A 62 3.67 -14.59 -13.33
C VAL A 62 3.03 -14.83 -14.69
N ARG A 63 2.01 -14.05 -15.03
CA ARG A 63 1.32 -14.15 -16.32
C ARG A 63 2.21 -13.72 -17.48
N GLU A 64 3.02 -12.68 -17.30
CA GLU A 64 4.03 -12.23 -18.27
C GLU A 64 5.14 -13.29 -18.48
N ILE A 65 5.55 -14.00 -17.42
CA ILE A 65 6.56 -15.07 -17.51
C ILE A 65 5.99 -16.33 -18.18
N CYS A 66 4.77 -16.74 -17.81
CA CYS A 66 4.17 -17.97 -18.32
C CYS A 66 3.57 -17.83 -19.73
N ASN A 67 3.21 -16.62 -20.15
CA ASN A 67 2.76 -16.35 -21.51
C ASN A 67 3.10 -14.90 -21.92
N PRO A 68 4.33 -14.65 -22.42
CA PRO A 68 4.74 -13.35 -22.89
C PRO A 68 3.90 -12.85 -24.09
#